data_AF-A0A5J4JFC3-F1
#
_entry.id   AF-A0A5J4JFC3-F1
#
_cell.length_a   1.000
_cell.length_b   1.000
_cell.length_c   1.000
_cell.angle_alpha   90.00
_cell.angle_beta   90.00
_cell.angle_gamma   90.00
#
_symmetry.space_group_name_H-M   'P 1'
#
loop_
_entity.id
_entity.type
_entity.pdbx_description
1 polymer ?
#
loop_
_entity_poly.entity_id
_entity_poly.type
_entity_poly.pdbx_seq_one_letter_code
_entity_poly.pdbx_strand_id
1 'polypeptide(L)'
;MIHLIPLSVLTIAPPNPKMIFFTRHREKTPVERIKAALKKTTEKPVELKKGEAILIQQIRRHTAELNTNNVTRTKAYLDFYHLHPEIHWAFLGHMVSRNGGWSMTDLKGELLSRLLSEKDKQSFFCFFGTRELAHIPGCVSANAAVP
;
A
#
# COMPACT_ATOMS: atom_id res chain seq x y z
N MET A 1 23.92 13.09 85.45
CA MET A 1 23.65 12.10 84.40
C MET A 1 22.72 12.77 83.38
N ILE A 2 23.26 13.40 82.32
CA ILE A 2 23.44 12.84 80.94
C ILE A 2 22.04 12.48 80.37
N HIS A 3 21.49 13.04 79.28
CA HIS A 3 21.97 13.48 77.96
C HIS A 3 21.26 14.80 77.54
N LEU A 4 21.89 15.85 76.99
CA LEU A 4 22.49 16.03 75.65
C LEU A 4 21.51 15.91 74.46
N ILE A 5 21.38 17.03 73.73
CA ILE A 5 20.56 17.36 72.54
C ILE A 5 21.07 16.59 71.28
N PRO A 6 20.35 16.54 70.14
CA PRO A 6 20.45 17.66 69.19
C PRO A 6 19.13 18.07 68.49
N LEU A 7 19.02 19.39 68.32
CA LEU A 7 18.20 20.07 67.32
C LEU A 7 18.45 19.43 65.95
N SER A 8 17.40 18.90 65.32
CA SER A 8 17.42 18.67 63.87
C SER A 8 16.02 18.77 63.28
N VAL A 9 15.85 19.89 62.57
CA VAL A 9 15.06 20.04 61.35
C VAL A 9 13.55 20.19 61.52
N LEU A 10 13.20 21.47 61.63
CA LEU A 10 12.02 22.10 61.06
C LEU A 10 11.88 21.73 59.57
N THR A 11 10.98 20.81 59.20
CA THR A 11 10.41 20.77 57.84
C THR A 11 8.90 20.83 57.92
N ILE A 12 8.40 22.07 57.96
CA ILE A 12 7.04 22.40 57.56
C ILE A 12 6.93 22.02 56.08
N ALA A 13 6.13 21.00 55.76
CA ALA A 13 5.83 20.65 54.38
C ALA A 13 5.17 21.86 53.69
N PRO A 14 5.66 22.32 52.52
CA PRO A 14 5.07 23.45 51.83
C PRO A 14 3.65 23.09 51.31
N PRO A 15 2.70 24.04 51.31
CA PRO A 15 1.37 23.80 50.76
C PRO A 15 1.46 23.53 49.25
N ASN A 16 0.78 22.47 48.85
CA ASN A 16 0.76 21.90 47.50
C ASN A 16 0.28 22.95 46.45
N PRO A 17 1.10 23.35 45.47
CA PRO A 17 0.67 24.27 44.43
C PRO A 17 -0.24 23.52 43.45
N LYS A 18 -1.54 23.85 43.44
CA LYS A 18 -2.47 23.40 42.40
C LYS A 18 -1.97 23.94 41.05
N MET A 19 -1.22 23.12 40.34
CA MET A 19 -0.80 23.38 38.97
C MET A 19 -2.05 23.33 38.10
N ILE A 20 -2.59 24.50 37.75
CA ILE A 20 -3.70 24.63 36.80
C ILE A 20 -3.14 24.21 35.44
N PHE A 21 -3.38 22.96 35.05
CA PHE A 21 -3.13 22.49 33.70
C PHE A 21 -4.10 23.23 32.76
N PHE A 22 -3.60 24.27 32.10
CA PHE A 22 -4.23 24.77 30.89
C PHE A 22 -3.98 23.75 29.78
N THR A 23 -4.90 22.82 29.62
CA THR A 23 -4.91 21.92 28.46
C THR A 23 -5.16 22.77 27.22
N ARG A 24 -4.11 23.11 26.46
CA ARG A 24 -4.27 23.71 25.13
C ARG A 24 -5.03 22.70 24.27
N HIS A 25 -6.29 23.00 23.95
CA HIS A 25 -7.01 22.25 22.94
C HIS A 25 -6.34 22.48 21.59
N ARG A 26 -5.51 21.53 21.17
CA ARG A 26 -4.95 21.50 19.82
C ARG A 26 -6.10 21.20 18.85
N GLU A 27 -6.36 22.13 17.94
CA GLU A 27 -7.28 21.87 16.83
C GLU A 27 -6.72 20.75 15.94
N LYS A 28 -7.59 19.81 15.58
CA LYS A 28 -7.23 18.70 14.71
C LYS A 28 -6.94 19.23 13.30
N THR A 29 -5.84 18.78 12.73
CA THR A 29 -5.49 19.09 11.33
C THR A 29 -6.57 18.55 10.38
N PRO A 30 -6.72 19.12 9.17
CA PRO A 30 -7.64 18.59 8.16
C PRO A 30 -7.46 17.09 7.90
N VAL A 31 -6.21 16.60 7.88
CA VAL A 31 -5.87 15.19 7.69
C VAL A 31 -6.35 14.32 8.86
N GLU A 32 -6.16 14.78 10.11
CA GLU A 32 -6.65 14.06 11.29
C GLU A 32 -8.18 14.03 11.35
N ARG A 33 -8.84 15.10 10.88
CA ARG A 33 -10.31 15.13 10.76
C ARG A 33 -10.80 14.13 9.72
N ILE A 34 -10.17 14.06 8.55
CA ILE A 34 -10.49 13.08 7.50
C ILE A 34 -10.25 11.66 7.99
N LYS A 35 -9.08 11.37 8.59
CA LYS A 35 -8.77 10.06 9.17
C LYS A 35 -9.79 9.64 10.24
N ALA A 36 -10.18 10.57 11.12
CA ALA A 36 -11.17 10.31 12.15
C ALA A 36 -12.57 10.06 11.55
N ALA A 37 -12.94 10.78 10.49
CA ALA A 37 -14.19 10.55 9.76
C ALA A 37 -14.21 9.18 9.08
N LEU A 38 -13.14 8.82 8.36
CA LEU A 38 -12.99 7.51 7.70
C LEU A 38 -13.01 6.35 8.71
N LYS A 39 -12.39 6.54 9.88
CA LYS A 39 -12.39 5.53 10.96
C LYS A 39 -13.77 5.35 11.60
N LYS A 40 -14.64 6.37 11.54
CA LYS A 40 -16.01 6.30 12.08
C LYS A 40 -16.96 5.55 11.14
N THR A 41 -16.59 5.44 9.86
CA THR A 41 -17.32 4.70 8.82
C THR A 41 -16.89 3.23 8.73
N THR A 42 -16.48 2.60 9.82
CA THR A 42 -16.34 1.14 9.85
C THR A 42 -17.74 0.54 9.75
N GLU A 43 -18.19 0.34 8.51
CA GLU A 43 -19.43 -0.32 8.20
C GLU A 43 -19.43 -1.72 8.84
N LYS A 44 -20.59 -2.14 9.36
CA LYS A 44 -20.75 -3.50 9.88
C LYS A 44 -20.39 -4.49 8.77
N PRO A 45 -19.76 -5.64 9.09
CA PRO A 45 -19.47 -6.65 8.09
C PRO A 45 -20.74 -7.00 7.34
N VAL A 46 -20.75 -6.75 6.04
CA VAL A 46 -21.87 -7.13 5.18
C VAL A 46 -21.98 -8.65 5.24
N GLU A 47 -23.08 -9.16 5.80
CA GLU A 47 -23.36 -10.60 5.78
C GLU A 47 -23.64 -11.02 4.35
N LEU A 48 -22.65 -11.64 3.72
CA LEU A 48 -22.75 -12.14 2.36
C LEU A 48 -23.62 -13.39 2.34
N LYS A 49 -24.60 -13.42 1.43
CA LYS A 49 -25.34 -14.66 1.14
C LYS A 49 -24.37 -15.68 0.54
N LYS A 50 -24.60 -16.98 0.78
CA LYS A 50 -23.73 -18.07 0.27
C LYS A 50 -23.44 -17.96 -1.24
N GLY A 51 -24.43 -17.56 -2.04
CA GLY A 51 -24.25 -17.35 -3.49
C GLY A 51 -23.33 -16.18 -3.85
N GLU A 52 -23.37 -15.09 -3.09
CA GLU A 52 -22.49 -13.93 -3.30
C GLU A 52 -21.04 -14.28 -2.96
N ALA A 53 -20.82 -15.05 -1.90
CA ALA A 53 -19.48 -15.54 -1.54
C ALA A 53 -18.85 -16.39 -2.66
N ILE A 54 -19.63 -17.28 -3.27
CA ILE A 54 -19.18 -18.10 -4.41
C ILE A 54 -18.85 -17.23 -5.62
N LEU A 55 -19.72 -16.28 -5.97
CA LEU A 55 -19.49 -15.37 -7.09
C LEU A 55 -18.21 -14.54 -6.88
N ILE A 56 -18.02 -14.00 -5.67
CA ILE A 56 -16.81 -13.24 -5.32
C ILE A 56 -15.56 -14.12 -5.47
N GLN A 57 -15.61 -15.38 -5.03
CA GLN A 57 -14.50 -16.31 -5.19
C GLN A 57 -14.18 -16.56 -6.67
N GLN A 58 -15.20 -16.73 -7.51
CA GLN A 58 -15.03 -16.92 -8.95
C GLN A 58 -14.42 -15.69 -9.62
N ILE A 59 -14.93 -14.49 -9.30
CA ILE A 59 -14.39 -13.21 -9.81
C ILE A 59 -12.92 -13.07 -9.41
N ARG A 60 -12.59 -13.32 -8.14
CA ARG A 60 -11.21 -13.24 -7.63
C ARG A 60 -10.29 -14.22 -8.36
N ARG A 61 -10.72 -15.47 -8.52
CA ARG A 61 -9.95 -16.50 -9.22
C ARG A 61 -9.67 -16.10 -10.67
N HIS A 62 -10.71 -15.74 -11.41
CA HIS A 62 -10.58 -15.35 -12.81
C HIS A 62 -9.72 -14.08 -12.98
N THR A 63 -9.90 -13.10 -12.08
CA THR A 63 -9.10 -11.89 -12.05
C THR A 63 -7.62 -12.21 -11.80
N ALA A 64 -7.31 -13.13 -10.89
CA ALA A 64 -5.95 -13.55 -10.61
C ALA A 64 -5.31 -14.27 -11.81
N GLU A 65 -6.04 -15.20 -12.43
CA GLU A 65 -5.61 -15.94 -13.62
C GLU A 65 -5.23 -15.00 -14.77
N LEU A 66 -6.10 -14.03 -15.09
CA LEU A 66 -5.87 -13.08 -16.17
C LEU A 66 -4.79 -12.03 -15.83
N ASN A 67 -4.60 -11.70 -14.56
CA ASN A 67 -3.55 -10.77 -14.10
C ASN A 67 -2.20 -11.43 -13.81
N THR A 68 -2.00 -12.70 -14.18
CA THR A 68 -0.72 -13.42 -13.96
C THR A 68 0.46 -12.68 -14.59
N ASN A 69 0.31 -12.21 -15.83
CA ASN A 69 1.36 -11.48 -16.52
C ASN A 69 0.82 -10.40 -17.47
N ASN A 70 1.74 -9.62 -18.05
CA ASN A 70 1.41 -8.52 -18.94
C ASN A 70 0.66 -8.97 -20.20
N VAL A 71 0.98 -10.14 -20.75
CA VAL A 71 0.35 -10.66 -21.97
C VAL A 71 -1.10 -11.03 -21.69
N THR A 72 -1.34 -11.85 -20.66
CA THR A 72 -2.69 -12.28 -20.28
C THR A 72 -3.56 -11.10 -19.87
N ARG A 73 -3.00 -10.14 -19.12
CA ARG A 73 -3.72 -8.94 -18.68
C ARG A 73 -4.10 -8.03 -19.84
N THR A 74 -3.15 -7.77 -20.74
CA THR A 74 -3.38 -6.93 -21.92
C THR A 74 -4.42 -7.55 -22.85
N LYS A 75 -4.39 -8.87 -23.00
CA LYS A 75 -5.40 -9.60 -23.78
C LYS A 75 -6.78 -9.54 -23.13
N ALA A 76 -6.87 -9.74 -21.81
CA ALA A 76 -8.14 -9.65 -21.08
C ALA A 76 -8.86 -8.31 -21.27
N TYR A 77 -8.12 -7.20 -21.25
CA TYR A 77 -8.69 -5.88 -21.53
C TYR A 77 -9.29 -5.75 -22.94
N LEU A 78 -8.63 -6.34 -23.95
CA LEU A 78 -9.13 -6.31 -25.33
C LEU A 78 -10.34 -7.21 -25.53
N ASP A 79 -10.28 -8.44 -25.01
CA ASP A 79 -11.38 -9.40 -25.08
C ASP A 79 -12.64 -8.83 -24.40
N PHE A 80 -12.46 -8.17 -23.25
CA PHE A 80 -13.54 -7.48 -22.55
C PHE A 80 -14.11 -6.31 -23.36
N TYR A 81 -13.27 -5.51 -24.02
CA TYR A 81 -13.74 -4.43 -24.88
C TYR A 81 -14.53 -4.94 -26.09
N HIS A 82 -14.13 -6.05 -26.71
CA HIS A 82 -14.88 -6.65 -27.82
C HIS A 82 -16.27 -7.13 -27.39
N LEU A 83 -16.41 -7.61 -26.15
CA LEU A 83 -17.69 -8.00 -25.57
C LEU A 83 -18.54 -6.77 -25.16
N HIS A 84 -17.89 -5.70 -24.73
CA HIS A 84 -18.52 -4.48 -24.20
C HIS A 84 -17.90 -3.21 -24.80
N PRO A 85 -18.20 -2.88 -26.07
CA PRO A 85 -17.60 -1.72 -26.75
C PRO A 85 -17.92 -0.38 -26.09
N GLU A 86 -19.03 -0.30 -25.34
CA GLU A 86 -19.40 0.88 -24.54
C GLU A 86 -18.40 1.19 -23.42
N ILE A 87 -17.61 0.20 -23.01
CA ILE A 87 -16.62 0.33 -21.96
C ILE A 87 -15.26 0.71 -22.57
N HIS A 88 -15.18 1.93 -23.09
CA HIS A 88 -14.00 2.44 -23.79
C HIS A 88 -12.69 2.38 -22.98
N TRP A 89 -12.77 2.49 -21.64
CA TRP A 89 -11.58 2.43 -20.80
C TRP A 89 -10.90 1.06 -20.85
N ALA A 90 -11.62 -0.02 -21.21
CA ALA A 90 -11.02 -1.34 -21.40
C ALA A 90 -10.07 -1.34 -22.61
N PHE A 91 -10.46 -0.72 -23.73
CA PHE A 91 -9.57 -0.56 -24.88
C PHE A 91 -8.35 0.31 -24.54
N LEU A 92 -8.54 1.39 -23.79
CA LEU A 92 -7.43 2.20 -23.29
C LEU A 92 -6.49 1.36 -22.40
N GLY A 93 -7.06 0.56 -21.50
CA GLY A 93 -6.33 -0.37 -20.61
C GLY A 93 -5.48 -1.36 -21.39
N HIS A 94 -6.00 -1.90 -22.49
CA HIS A 94 -5.26 -2.73 -23.44
C HIS A 94 -4.07 -1.96 -24.04
N MET A 95 -4.32 -0.77 -24.59
CA MET A 95 -3.29 0.05 -25.25
C MET A 95 -2.15 0.43 -24.29
N VAL A 96 -2.47 0.86 -23.06
CA VAL A 96 -1.44 1.30 -22.09
C VAL A 96 -0.74 0.14 -21.39
N SER A 97 -1.43 -0.98 -21.13
CA SER A 97 -0.79 -2.18 -20.56
C SER A 97 0.20 -2.82 -21.53
N ARG A 98 -0.09 -2.74 -22.83
CA ARG A 98 0.85 -3.12 -23.89
C ARG A 98 2.14 -2.30 -23.81
N ASN A 99 2.04 -1.00 -23.58
CA ASN A 99 3.20 -0.11 -23.46
C ASN A 99 4.05 -0.41 -22.21
N GLY A 100 3.42 -0.82 -21.10
CA GLY A 100 4.15 -1.33 -19.93
C GLY A 100 4.96 -2.61 -20.21
N GLY A 101 4.45 -3.49 -21.09
CA GLY A 101 5.20 -4.65 -21.60
C GLY A 101 6.33 -4.26 -22.56
N TRP A 102 6.14 -3.21 -23.38
CA TRP A 102 7.15 -2.70 -24.31
C TRP A 102 8.40 -2.18 -23.58
N SER A 103 8.25 -1.40 -22.51
CA SER A 103 9.38 -0.93 -21.69
C SER A 103 10.20 -2.08 -21.08
N MET A 104 9.55 -3.21 -20.81
CA MET A 104 10.19 -4.42 -20.30
C MET A 104 10.89 -5.24 -21.41
N THR A 105 10.47 -5.06 -22.66
CA THR A 105 11.01 -5.75 -23.85
C THR A 105 12.17 -4.97 -24.49
N ASP A 106 12.17 -3.63 -24.39
CA ASP A 106 13.25 -2.75 -24.89
C ASP A 106 14.58 -2.94 -24.14
N LEU A 107 14.54 -3.39 -22.87
CA LEU A 107 15.72 -3.83 -22.11
C LEU A 107 16.47 -5.00 -22.78
N LYS A 108 15.78 -5.76 -23.65
CA LYS A 108 16.34 -6.85 -24.46
C LYS A 108 16.56 -6.46 -25.93
N GLY A 109 16.27 -5.22 -26.32
CA GLY A 109 16.51 -4.70 -27.67
C GLY A 109 18.00 -4.48 -27.95
N GLU A 110 18.41 -4.51 -29.22
CA GLU A 110 19.82 -4.47 -29.65
C GLU A 110 20.57 -3.23 -29.13
N LEU A 111 19.90 -2.07 -29.07
CA LEU A 111 20.53 -0.80 -28.67
C LEU A 111 20.67 -0.67 -27.15
N LEU A 112 19.57 -0.84 -26.41
CA LEU A 112 19.55 -0.67 -24.96
C LEU A 112 20.34 -1.77 -24.24
N SER A 113 20.34 -2.99 -24.79
CA SER A 113 21.08 -4.13 -24.21
C SER A 113 22.60 -3.97 -24.26
N ARG A 114 23.14 -3.13 -25.16
CA ARG A 114 24.56 -2.80 -25.24
C ARG A 114 24.96 -1.64 -24.32
N LEU A 115 24.00 -0.82 -23.92
CA LEU A 115 24.21 0.34 -23.05
C LEU A 115 24.09 -0.01 -21.56
N LEU A 116 23.30 -1.04 -21.23
CA LEU A 116 23.05 -1.47 -19.87
C LEU A 116 23.93 -2.65 -19.48
N SER A 117 24.51 -2.61 -18.27
CA SER A 117 25.16 -3.79 -17.70
C SER A 117 24.11 -4.88 -17.36
N GLU A 118 24.52 -6.14 -17.23
CA GLU A 118 23.61 -7.22 -16.81
C GLU A 118 22.92 -6.92 -15.47
N LYS A 119 23.61 -6.22 -14.57
CA LYS A 119 23.05 -5.76 -13.30
C LYS A 119 21.93 -4.73 -13.52
N ASP A 120 22.15 -3.76 -14.40
CA ASP A 120 21.15 -2.72 -14.69
C ASP A 120 19.93 -3.31 -15.41
N LYS A 121 20.14 -4.23 -16.36
CA LYS A 121 19.05 -4.98 -17.00
C LYS A 121 18.20 -5.69 -15.96
N GLN A 122 18.83 -6.39 -15.02
CA GLN A 122 18.11 -7.07 -13.94
C GLN A 122 17.35 -6.09 -13.06
N SER A 123 17.96 -4.96 -12.69
CA SER A 123 17.30 -3.92 -11.88
C SER A 123 16.10 -3.30 -12.59
N PHE A 124 16.23 -2.93 -13.87
CA PHE A 124 15.12 -2.41 -14.65
C PHE A 124 14.03 -3.45 -14.89
N PHE A 125 14.41 -4.71 -15.09
CA PHE A 125 13.46 -5.81 -15.23
C PHE A 125 12.69 -6.04 -13.92
N CYS A 126 13.33 -5.99 -12.75
CA CYS A 126 12.63 -6.03 -11.46
C CYS A 126 11.73 -4.80 -11.23
N PHE A 127 12.15 -3.62 -11.69
CA PHE A 127 11.41 -2.36 -11.52
C PHE A 127 10.14 -2.30 -12.39
N PHE A 128 10.25 -2.69 -13.67
CA PHE A 128 9.13 -2.70 -14.62
C PHE A 128 8.34 -4.01 -14.61
N GLY A 129 8.90 -5.06 -14.01
CA GLY A 129 8.37 -6.40 -14.05
C GLY A 129 7.17 -6.65 -13.16
N THR A 130 6.17 -7.28 -13.77
CA THR A 130 5.00 -7.80 -13.07
C THR A 130 5.37 -8.95 -12.13
N ARG A 131 4.45 -9.25 -11.21
CA ARG A 131 4.49 -10.27 -10.12
C ARG A 131 5.20 -11.60 -10.42
N GLU A 132 5.30 -11.98 -11.69
CA GLU A 132 6.02 -13.14 -12.22
C GLU A 132 7.53 -13.17 -11.88
N LEU A 133 8.14 -12.02 -11.55
CA LEU A 133 9.58 -11.93 -11.24
C LEU A 133 9.92 -12.08 -9.76
N ALA A 134 8.93 -12.28 -8.90
CA ALA A 134 9.15 -12.44 -7.46
C ALA A 134 9.99 -13.68 -7.09
N HIS A 135 10.19 -14.61 -8.03
CA HIS A 135 11.01 -15.81 -7.87
C HIS A 135 12.47 -15.64 -8.33
N ILE A 136 12.84 -14.50 -8.95
CA ILE A 136 14.23 -14.26 -9.34
C ILE A 136 15.01 -13.76 -8.11
N PRO A 137 16.09 -14.44 -7.68
CA PRO A 137 16.90 -13.99 -6.56
C PRO A 137 17.46 -12.58 -6.84
N GLY A 138 17.08 -11.62 -5.99
CA GLY A 138 17.44 -10.20 -6.13
C GLY A 138 16.31 -9.26 -6.58
N CYS A 139 15.17 -9.78 -7.07
CA CYS A 139 13.97 -8.96 -7.33
C CYS A 139 13.11 -8.84 -6.06
N VAL A 140 13.39 -7.85 -5.21
CA VAL A 140 12.43 -7.44 -4.17
C VAL A 140 11.42 -6.50 -4.82
N SER A 141 10.19 -6.99 -5.02
CA SER A 141 9.09 -6.21 -5.58
C SER A 141 8.88 -4.92 -4.77
N ALA A 142 9.13 -3.76 -5.38
CA ALA A 142 8.87 -2.44 -4.80
C ALA A 142 7.37 -2.18 -4.48
N ASN A 143 6.47 -3.04 -4.96
CA ASN A 143 5.02 -2.92 -4.74
C ASN A 143 4.50 -3.68 -3.51
N ALA A 144 5.38 -4.17 -2.61
CA ALA A 144 4.96 -4.81 -1.36
C ALA A 144 4.65 -3.81 -0.22
N ALA A 145 4.76 -2.50 -0.46
CA ALA A 145 4.55 -1.46 0.54
C ALA A 145 3.51 -0.43 0.08
N VAL A 146 2.25 -0.84 -0.02
CA VAL A 146 1.12 0.08 0.13
C VAL A 146 0.17 -0.55 1.16
N PRO A 147 -0.08 0.10 2.31
CA PRO A 147 -0.95 -0.42 3.37
C PRO A 147 -2.41 -0.56 2.93
#